data_AF-A0A259JBM4-F1
#
_entry.id   AF-A0A259JBM4-F1
#
_cell.length_a   1.000
_cell.length_b   1.000
_cell.length_c   1.000
_cell.angle_alpha   90.00
_cell.angle_beta   90.00
_cell.angle_gamma   90.00
#
_symmetry.space_group_name_H-M   'P 1'
#
loop_
_entity.id
_entity.type
_entity.pdbx_description
1 polymer ?
#
loop_
_entity_poly.entity_id
_entity_poly.type
_entity_poly.pdbx_seq_one_letter_code
_entity_poly.pdbx_strand_id
1 'polypeptide(L)' 'FAPGEIVQLKSGSPALTVIAVEGEIVEVLWFAEEVVEFRTQKLPAIALDALEIEEFDLDEEDEEDEED' A
#
# COMPACT_ATOMS: atom_id res chain seq x y z
N PHE A 1 1.25 3.51 12.20
CA PHE A 1 1.44 3.73 10.77
C PHE A 1 2.71 4.51 10.53
N ALA A 2 3.41 4.24 9.43
CA ALA A 2 4.63 4.91 9.00
C ALA A 2 4.59 5.19 7.49
N PRO A 3 5.25 6.26 7.00
CA PRO A 3 5.35 6.50 5.56
C PRO A 3 5.90 5.30 4.80
N GLY A 4 5.25 4.94 3.68
CA GLY A 4 5.56 3.77 2.87
C GLY A 4 4.71 2.53 3.18
N GLU A 5 4.07 2.45 4.36
CA GLU A 5 3.16 1.34 4.66
C GLU A 5 1.93 1.37 3.75
N ILE A 6 1.43 0.17 3.43
CA ILE A 6 0.17 0.01 2.73
C ILE A 6 -0.95 -0.26 3.73
N VAL A 7 -2.04 0.48 3.59
CA VAL A 7 -3.20 0.44 4.48
C VAL A 7 -4.49 0.40 3.69
N GLN A 8 -5.59 0.07 4.37
CA GLN A 8 -6.94 0.10 3.82
C GLN A 8 -7.90 0.74 4.83
N LEU A 9 -8.95 1.42 4.36
CA LEU A 9 -10.08 1.72 5.23
C LEU A 9 -10.72 0.41 5.71
N LYS A 10 -11.08 0.35 6.99
CA LYS A 10 -11.88 -0.73 7.59
C LYS A 10 -13.21 -0.99 6.88
N SER A 11 -13.73 0.01 6.17
CA SER A 11 -14.95 -0.09 5.36
C SER A 11 -14.71 -0.63 3.94
N GLY A 12 -13.46 -0.92 3.55
CA GLY A 12 -13.09 -1.49 2.25
C GLY A 12 -12.80 -0.45 1.17
N SER A 13 -11.72 0.32 1.30
CA SER A 13 -11.16 1.14 0.21
C SER A 13 -10.26 0.33 -0.72
N PRO A 14 -9.79 0.89 -1.85
CA PRO A 14 -8.54 0.41 -2.46
C PRO A 14 -7.37 0.46 -1.47
N ALA A 15 -6.26 -0.17 -1.82
CA ALA A 15 -5.01 -0.04 -1.08
C ALA A 15 -4.53 1.43 -1.13
N LEU A 16 -4.07 1.94 0.01
CA LEU A 16 -3.63 3.31 0.20
C LEU A 16 -2.19 3.29 0.72
N THR A 17 -1.35 4.18 0.22
CA THR A 17 0.03 4.34 0.70
C THR A 17 0.08 5.45 1.74
N VAL A 18 0.63 5.18 2.92
CA VAL A 18 0.86 6.21 3.94
C VAL A 18 1.98 7.15 3.47
N ILE A 19 1.75 8.46 3.46
CA ILE A 19 2.75 9.47 3.07
C ILE A 19 3.17 10.38 4.23
N ALA A 20 2.32 10.54 5.26
CA ALA A 20 2.64 11.27 6.48
C ALA A 20 1.78 10.80 7.66
N VAL A 21 2.28 11.01 8.89
CA VAL A 21 1.55 10.73 10.12
C VAL A 21 1.71 11.91 11.09
N GLU A 22 0.59 12.48 11.53
CA GLU A 22 0.51 13.64 12.42
C GLU A 22 -0.41 13.29 13.61
N GLY A 23 0.16 12.73 14.66
CA GLY A 23 -0.62 12.26 15.82
C GLY A 23 -1.55 11.11 15.45
N GLU A 24 -2.86 11.32 15.58
CA GLU A 24 -3.89 10.32 15.24
C GLU A 24 -4.40 10.45 13.79
N ILE A 25 -3.83 11.37 13.01
CA ILE A 25 -4.17 11.57 11.61
C ILE A 25 -3.08 11.00 10.71
N VAL A 26 -3.50 10.24 9.71
CA VAL A 26 -2.64 9.64 8.69
C VAL A 26 -3.00 10.27 7.35
N GLU A 27 -2.02 10.81 6.64
CA GLU A 27 -2.19 11.23 5.26
C GLU A 27 -1.82 10.09 4.33
N VAL A 28 -2.71 9.78 3.41
CA VAL A 28 -2.56 8.67 2.46
C VAL A 28 -2.62 9.16 1.02
N LEU A 29 -2.02 8.39 0.12
CA LEU A 29 -2.02 8.57 -1.33
C LEU A 29 -2.54 7.29 -2.00
N TRP A 30 -3.36 7.42 -3.05
CA TRP A 30 -3.71 6.32 -3.94
C TRP A 30 -3.93 6.82 -5.36
N PHE A 31 -3.88 5.91 -6.32
CA PHE A 31 -4.28 6.20 -7.69
C PHE A 31 -5.79 5.94 -7.85
N ALA A 32 -6.56 6.98 -8.14
CA ALA A 32 -8.00 6.90 -8.34
C ALA A 32 -8.30 6.58 -9.81
N GLU A 33 -8.42 5.28 -10.13
CA GLU A 33 -8.59 4.79 -11.51
C GLU A 33 -9.77 5.42 -12.26
N GLU A 34 -10.88 5.67 -11.58
CA GLU A 34 -12.09 6.28 -12.18
C GLU A 34 -11.82 7.66 -12.81
N VAL A 35 -10.85 8.38 -12.29
CA VAL A 35 -10.48 9.73 -12.73
C VAL A 35 -9.04 9.84 -13.25
N VAL A 36 -8.28 8.73 -13.23
CA VAL A 36 -6.90 8.63 -13.74
C VAL A 36 -5.96 9.65 -13.09
N GLU A 37 -6.09 9.85 -11.77
CA GLU A 37 -5.31 10.83 -11.01
C GLU A 37 -4.83 10.27 -9.67
N PHE A 38 -3.70 10.79 -9.17
CA PHE A 38 -3.30 10.57 -7.79
C PHE A 38 -4.12 11.46 -6.86
N ARG A 39 -4.68 10.87 -5.80
CA ARG A 39 -5.40 11.59 -4.75
C ARG A 39 -4.72 11.41 -3.41
N THR A 40 -4.87 12.41 -2.54
CA THR A 40 -4.48 12.32 -1.14
C THR A 40 -5.65 12.64 -0.22
N GLN A 41 -5.60 12.09 0.99
CA GLN A 41 -6.60 12.36 2.03
C GLN A 41 -5.99 12.21 3.42
N LYS A 42 -6.40 13.08 4.35
CA LYS A 42 -6.14 12.91 5.79
C LYS A 42 -7.26 12.10 6.42
N LEU A 43 -6.90 10.98 7.04
CA LEU A 43 -7.81 10.00 7.65
C LEU A 43 -7.41 9.74 9.11
N PRO A 44 -8.37 9.49 10.00
CA PRO A 44 -8.05 9.10 11.37
C PRO A 44 -7.48 7.67 11.39
N ALA A 45 -6.40 7.46 12.13
CA ALA A 45 -5.70 6.18 12.23
C ALA A 45 -6.64 5.03 12.64
N ILE A 46 -7.65 5.31 13.49
CA ILE A 46 -8.62 4.30 13.94
C ILE A 46 -9.46 3.71 12.80
N ALA A 47 -9.58 4.40 11.67
CA ALA A 47 -10.35 3.95 10.50
C ALA A 47 -9.54 3.08 9.53
N LEU A 48 -8.23 2.90 9.77
CA LEU A 48 -7.31 2.19 8.89
C LEU A 48 -6.91 0.83 9.49
N ASP A 49 -6.71 -0.14 8.61
CA ASP A 49 -6.01 -1.39 8.90
C ASP A 49 -4.72 -1.45 8.05
N ALA A 50 -3.64 -1.97 8.64
CA ALA A 50 -2.41 -2.23 7.91
C ALA A 50 -2.59 -3.48 7.04
N LEU A 51 -2.18 -3.38 5.78
CA LEU A 51 -2.13 -4.52 4.87
C LEU A 51 -0.70 -5.06 4.88
N GLU A 52 -0.55 -6.29 5.37
CA GLU A 52 0.67 -7.07 5.11
C GLU A 52 0.59 -7.52 3.65
N ILE A 53 1.28 -6.80 2.76
CA ILE A 53 1.55 -7.33 1.43
C ILE A 53 2.75 -8.24 1.61
N GLU A 54 2.54 -9.54 1.42
CA GLU A 54 3.63 -10.48 1.27
C GLU A 54 4.54 -9.94 0.16
N GLU A 55 5.76 -9.55 0.52
CA GLU A 55 6.79 -9.25 -0.46
C GLU A 55 6.88 -10.51 -1.34
N PHE A 56 6.49 -10.38 -2.61
CA PHE A 56 6.76 -11.43 -3.58
C PHE A 56 8.27 -11.63 -3.57
N ASP A 57 8.75 -12.74 -3.01
CA ASP A 57 10.14 -13.17 -3.11
C ASP A 57 10.49 -13.16 -4.61
N LEU A 58 11.25 -12.16 -5.04
CA LEU A 58 11.82 -12.08 -6.39
C LEU A 58 13.07 -12.95 -6.51
N ASP A 59 13.14 -14.04 -5.74
CA ASP A 59 14.20 -15.05 -5.72
C ASP A 59 13.69 -16.39 -6.30
N GLU A 60 12.96 -16.35 -7.42
CA GLU A 60 12.98 -17.47 -8.36
C GLU A 60 14.14 -17.21 -9.35
N GLU A 61 15.36 -17.48 -8.88
CA GLU A 61 16.48 -17.86 -9.73
C GLU A 61 16.06 -19.11 -10.53
N ASP A 62 15.50 -18.90 -11.71
CA ASP A 62 15.31 -19.97 -12.71
C ASP A 62 16.68 -20.27 -13.35
N GLU A 63 17.61 -20.77 -12.54
CA GLU A 63 18.77 -21.55 -13.01
C GLU A 63 18.26 -22.97 -13.30
N GLU A 64 17.63 -23.17 -14.46
CA GLU A 64 17.60 -24.50 -15.08
C GLU A 64 18.57 -24.53 -16.27
N ASP A 65 19.65 -25.27 -16.01
CA ASP A 65 20.79 -25.61 -16.83
C ASP A 65 20.46 -26.09 -18.26
N GLU A 66 21.43 -25.82 -19.13
CA GLU A 66 21.63 -26.44 -20.44
C GLU A 66 21.59 -27.98 -20.38
N GLU A 67 20.76 -28.67 -21.19
CA GLU A 67 21.12 -29.98 -21.75
C GLU A 67 20.50 -30.20 -23.16
N ASP A 68 21.40 -30.21 -24.17
CA ASP A 68 21.36 -30.76 -25.55
C ASP A 68 20.22 -30.44 -26.56
#